data_AF-A0A819U1A2-F1
#
_entry.id   AF-A0A819U1A2-F1
#
_cell.length_a   1.000
_cell.length_b   1.000
_cell.length_c   1.000
_cell.angle_alpha   90.00
_cell.angle_beta   90.00
_cell.angle_gamma   90.00
#
_symmetry.space_group_name_H-M   'P 1'
#
loop_
_entity.id
_entity.type
_entity.pdbx_description
1 polymer ?
#
loop_
_entity_poly.entity_id
_entity_poly.type
_entity_poly.pdbx_seq_one_letter_code
_entity_poly.pdbx_strand_id
1 'polypeptide(L)'
;MSRKRIVETALSSSNNANYVNIFDNHRHQSNNRQNFMSDQERMAKFQQFIRRYEINTTFATKLRGLDGYEIVFICDDSGSMNTELSDVSGPSNQSPTRWDELKQTVSIVVDLASTLDPDGVDVYFLNREPMYNV
;
A
#
# COMPACT_ATOMS: atom_id res chain seq x y z
N MET A 1 -4.16 -23.52 -3.56
CA MET A 1 -5.17 -22.47 -3.79
C MET A 1 -4.65 -21.54 -4.88
N SER A 2 -5.41 -21.32 -5.95
CA SER A 2 -4.97 -20.49 -7.08
C SER A 2 -5.16 -19.01 -6.74
N ARG A 3 -4.08 -18.21 -6.76
CA ARG A 3 -4.11 -16.76 -6.47
C ARG A 3 -4.93 -16.03 -7.55
N LYS A 4 -5.86 -15.16 -7.15
CA LYS A 4 -6.71 -14.37 -8.06
C LYS A 4 -6.01 -13.07 -8.43
N ARG A 5 -6.19 -12.61 -9.67
CA ARG A 5 -5.51 -11.46 -10.28
C ARG A 5 -6.55 -10.48 -10.81
N ILE A 6 -6.37 -9.19 -10.56
CA ILE A 6 -7.06 -8.11 -11.29
C ILE A 6 -5.97 -7.23 -11.92
N VAL A 7 -5.93 -7.18 -13.25
CA VAL A 7 -5.10 -6.21 -14.00
C VAL A 7 -6.08 -5.37 -14.78
N GLU A 8 -6.42 -4.18 -14.29
CA GLU A 8 -7.29 -3.27 -15.03
C GLU A 8 -6.41 -2.32 -15.86
N THR A 9 -6.57 -2.42 -17.18
CA THR A 9 -5.78 -1.66 -18.15
C THR A 9 -6.47 -0.33 -18.41
N ALA A 10 -5.90 0.77 -17.90
CA ALA A 10 -6.27 2.12 -18.31
C ALA A 10 -5.03 3.03 -18.44
N LEU A 11 -4.78 3.45 -19.68
CA LEU A 11 -4.05 4.64 -20.15
C LEU A 11 -2.51 4.59 -20.44
N SER A 12 -2.25 4.93 -21.72
CA SER A 12 -1.03 5.39 -22.43
C SER A 12 0.20 4.47 -22.53
N SER A 13 0.58 4.23 -23.79
CA SER A 13 1.47 3.16 -24.26
C SER A 13 2.96 3.28 -23.91
N SER A 14 3.40 4.31 -23.18
CA SER A 14 4.83 4.55 -22.88
C SER A 14 5.28 4.11 -21.48
N ASN A 15 4.38 3.91 -20.52
CA ASN A 15 4.73 3.53 -19.14
C ASN A 15 4.57 2.02 -18.85
N ASN A 16 4.05 1.25 -19.79
CA ASN A 16 3.58 -0.12 -19.56
C ASN A 16 4.72 -1.12 -19.26
N ALA A 17 5.91 -0.92 -19.82
CA ALA A 17 7.02 -1.86 -19.66
C ALA A 17 7.58 -1.89 -18.22
N ASN A 18 7.57 -0.76 -17.51
CA ASN A 18 8.08 -0.69 -16.14
C ASN A 18 7.14 -1.36 -15.14
N TYR A 19 5.82 -1.22 -15.30
CA TYR A 19 4.83 -1.84 -14.42
C TYR A 19 4.77 -3.36 -14.57
N VAL A 20 4.84 -3.88 -15.81
CA VAL A 20 4.84 -5.34 -16.04
C VAL A 20 6.07 -5.98 -15.38
N ASN A 21 7.24 -5.33 -15.46
CA ASN A 21 8.46 -5.79 -14.81
C ASN A 21 8.37 -5.80 -13.27
N ILE A 22 7.64 -4.86 -12.66
CA ILE A 22 7.42 -4.83 -11.20
C ILE A 22 6.67 -6.08 -10.74
N PHE A 23 5.55 -6.42 -11.40
CA PHE A 23 4.74 -7.59 -11.03
C PHE A 23 5.46 -8.93 -11.30
N ASP A 24 6.31 -9.00 -12.32
CA ASP A 24 7.09 -10.21 -12.61
C ASP A 24 8.27 -10.41 -11.65
N ASN A 25 8.95 -9.33 -11.22
CA ASN A 25 10.02 -9.41 -10.22
C ASN A 25 9.52 -9.83 -8.83
N HIS A 26 8.30 -9.44 -8.44
CA HIS A 26 7.66 -9.90 -7.19
C HIS A 26 7.51 -11.41 -7.07
N ARG A 27 7.17 -12.07 -8.19
CA ARG A 27 6.96 -13.53 -8.20
C ARG A 27 8.20 -14.33 -7.82
N HIS A 28 9.40 -13.76 -7.97
CA HIS A 28 10.64 -14.48 -7.66
C HIS A 28 11.05 -14.35 -6.19
N GLN A 29 10.58 -13.32 -5.48
CA GLN A 29 10.89 -13.13 -4.05
C GLN A 29 9.91 -13.85 -3.11
N SER A 30 8.71 -14.21 -3.58
CA SER A 30 7.67 -14.86 -2.75
C SER A 30 7.99 -16.28 -2.27
N ASN A 31 9.02 -16.93 -2.81
CA ASN A 31 9.31 -18.34 -2.53
C ASN A 31 10.21 -18.60 -1.31
N ASN A 32 10.66 -17.57 -0.59
CA ASN A 32 11.63 -17.73 0.51
C ASN A 32 11.25 -16.95 1.79
N ARG A 33 9.94 -16.86 2.12
CA ARG A 33 9.38 -15.97 3.16
C ARG A 33 9.10 -16.75 4.47
N GLN A 34 9.61 -16.28 5.63
CA GLN A 34 9.56 -16.98 6.93
C GLN A 34 8.69 -16.33 8.04
N ASN A 35 8.07 -15.16 7.83
CA ASN A 35 7.23 -14.52 8.86
C ASN A 35 5.80 -14.29 8.33
N PHE A 36 4.93 -15.29 8.48
CA PHE A 36 3.52 -15.16 8.17
C PHE A 36 2.73 -14.76 9.42
N MET A 37 1.95 -13.68 9.35
CA MET A 37 0.94 -13.42 10.39
C MET A 37 -0.17 -14.46 10.28
N SER A 38 -0.63 -14.98 11.41
CA SER A 38 -1.78 -15.88 11.42
C SER A 38 -3.05 -15.15 11.01
N ASP A 39 -4.02 -15.89 10.45
CA ASP A 39 -5.32 -15.33 10.07
C ASP A 39 -6.07 -14.72 11.27
N GLN A 40 -5.85 -15.26 12.47
CA GLN A 40 -6.44 -14.73 13.71
C GLN A 40 -5.86 -13.35 14.06
N GLU A 41 -4.54 -13.20 13.99
CA GLU A 41 -3.86 -11.92 14.24
C GLU A 41 -4.25 -10.87 13.19
N ARG A 42 -4.28 -11.25 11.92
CA ARG A 42 -4.71 -10.39 10.82
C ARG A 42 -6.15 -9.93 10.99
N MET A 43 -7.05 -10.84 11.34
CA MET A 43 -8.45 -10.49 11.63
C MET A 43 -8.55 -9.54 12.83
N ALA A 44 -7.81 -9.78 13.91
CA ALA A 44 -7.81 -8.91 15.09
C ALA A 44 -7.34 -7.48 14.74
N LYS A 45 -6.25 -7.36 13.96
CA LYS A 45 -5.75 -6.08 13.47
C LYS A 45 -6.74 -5.38 12.54
N PHE A 46 -7.36 -6.12 11.62
CA PHE A 46 -8.40 -5.57 10.74
C PHE A 46 -9.56 -4.99 11.55
N GLN A 47 -10.06 -5.73 12.55
CA GLN A 47 -11.15 -5.25 13.41
C GLN A 47 -10.73 -4.00 14.23
N GLN A 48 -9.49 -3.94 14.68
CA GLN A 48 -8.95 -2.75 15.35
C GLN A 48 -8.89 -1.55 14.39
N PHE A 49 -8.46 -1.77 13.15
CA PHE A 49 -8.41 -0.74 12.12
C PHE A 49 -9.81 -0.19 11.80
N ILE A 50 -10.79 -1.07 11.55
CA ILE A 50 -12.18 -0.68 11.29
C ILE A 50 -12.75 0.18 12.43
N ARG A 51 -12.49 -0.20 13.69
CA ARG A 51 -12.92 0.58 14.85
C ARG A 51 -12.23 1.94 14.94
N ARG A 52 -10.91 1.98 14.70
CA ARG A 52 -10.11 3.21 14.78
C ARG A 52 -10.57 4.28 13.78
N TYR A 53 -10.89 3.87 12.56
CA TYR A 53 -11.32 4.77 11.49
C TYR A 53 -12.83 4.85 11.32
N GLU A 54 -13.59 4.31 12.28
CA GLU A 54 -15.06 4.32 12.30
C GLU A 54 -15.69 3.84 10.97
N ILE A 55 -15.06 2.84 10.36
CA ILE A 55 -15.50 2.33 9.07
C ILE A 55 -16.79 1.52 9.26
N ASN A 56 -17.84 1.90 8.53
CA ASN A 56 -19.11 1.18 8.61
C ASN A 56 -19.00 -0.27 8.13
N THR A 57 -19.87 -1.14 8.64
CA THR A 57 -19.85 -2.58 8.38
C THR A 57 -19.94 -2.93 6.90
N THR A 58 -20.75 -2.19 6.13
CA THR A 58 -20.91 -2.44 4.68
C THR A 58 -19.60 -2.24 3.93
N PHE A 59 -18.87 -1.17 4.26
CA PHE A 59 -17.56 -0.90 3.66
C PHE A 59 -16.49 -1.86 4.18
N ALA A 60 -16.52 -2.20 5.48
CA ALA A 60 -15.63 -3.21 6.06
C ALA A 60 -15.76 -4.58 5.37
N THR A 61 -16.98 -5.02 5.06
CA THR A 61 -17.20 -6.26 4.30
C THR A 61 -16.60 -6.20 2.91
N LYS A 62 -16.69 -5.05 2.22
CA LYS A 62 -16.06 -4.88 0.91
C LYS A 62 -14.54 -4.92 1.00
N LEU A 63 -13.94 -4.28 2.01
CA LEU A 63 -12.50 -4.32 2.27
C LEU A 63 -12.01 -5.75 2.54
N ARG A 64 -12.76 -6.57 3.29
CA ARG A 64 -12.44 -8.00 3.47
C ARG A 64 -12.47 -8.80 2.17
N GLY A 65 -13.16 -8.33 1.14
CA GLY A 65 -13.13 -8.96 -0.19
C GLY A 65 -11.76 -8.95 -0.87
N LEU A 66 -10.83 -8.13 -0.36
CA LEU A 66 -9.44 -8.05 -0.83
C LEU A 66 -8.50 -9.03 -0.11
N ASP A 67 -9.00 -9.84 0.82
CA ASP A 67 -8.21 -10.83 1.55
C ASP A 67 -7.56 -11.85 0.60
N GLY A 68 -6.24 -12.03 0.73
CA GLY A 68 -5.44 -12.95 -0.09
C GLY A 68 -5.08 -12.45 -1.49
N TYR A 69 -5.32 -11.17 -1.79
CA TYR A 69 -4.70 -10.49 -2.93
C TYR A 69 -3.34 -9.94 -2.52
N GLU A 70 -2.40 -9.94 -3.47
CA GLU A 70 -1.13 -9.23 -3.31
C GLU A 70 -1.38 -7.72 -3.44
N ILE A 71 -0.93 -6.94 -2.45
CA ILE A 71 -1.10 -5.48 -2.43
C ILE A 71 0.25 -4.80 -2.60
N VAL A 72 0.37 -3.99 -3.65
CA VAL A 72 1.59 -3.27 -3.99
C VAL A 72 1.31 -1.78 -4.05
N PHE A 73 2.18 -0.98 -3.43
CA PHE A 73 2.15 0.48 -3.47
C PHE A 73 3.19 0.98 -4.45
N ILE A 74 2.84 2.00 -5.22
CA ILE A 74 3.78 2.69 -6.11
C ILE A 74 3.69 4.18 -5.78
N CYS A 75 4.74 4.68 -5.15
CA CYS A 75 4.81 6.00 -4.55
C CYS A 75 5.63 6.95 -5.43
N ASP A 76 5.07 8.11 -5.77
CA ASP A 76 5.86 9.19 -6.36
C ASP A 76 6.78 9.80 -5.30
N ASP A 77 8.06 9.91 -5.63
CA ASP A 77 9.09 10.54 -4.81
C ASP A 77 9.92 11.55 -5.62
N SER A 78 9.33 12.08 -6.69
CA SER A 78 9.88 13.13 -7.54
C SER A 78 10.14 14.43 -6.78
N GLY A 79 10.94 15.33 -7.36
CA GLY A 79 11.26 16.63 -6.76
C GLY A 79 10.02 17.48 -6.40
N SER A 80 8.92 17.36 -7.15
CA SER A 80 7.65 18.05 -6.87
C SER A 80 6.96 17.58 -5.59
N MET A 81 7.37 16.46 -5.01
CA MET A 81 6.85 16.01 -3.72
C MET A 81 7.34 16.87 -2.55
N ASN A 82 8.37 17.71 -2.75
CA ASN A 82 8.80 18.71 -1.76
C ASN A 82 7.96 19.99 -1.77
N THR A 83 6.95 20.11 -2.64
CA THR A 83 6.06 21.27 -2.66
C THR A 83 5.30 21.34 -1.35
N GLU A 84 5.40 22.49 -0.67
CA GLU A 84 4.62 22.81 0.51
C GLU A 84 3.12 22.88 0.17
N LEU A 85 2.30 22.38 1.09
CA LEU A 85 0.86 22.54 1.05
C LEU A 85 0.54 23.92 1.62
N SER A 86 0.13 24.83 0.73
CA SER A 86 0.01 26.28 1.00
C SER A 86 -0.97 26.68 2.09
N ASP A 87 -1.79 25.76 2.60
CA ASP A 87 -2.93 26.05 3.47
C ASP A 87 -2.84 25.39 4.86
N VAL A 88 -1.71 24.76 5.21
CA VAL A 88 -1.57 24.01 6.47
C VAL A 88 -0.33 24.47 7.24
N SER A 89 -0.50 25.33 8.24
CA SER A 89 0.57 25.65 9.19
C SER A 89 0.72 24.48 10.18
N GLY A 90 1.79 23.70 10.07
CA GLY A 90 2.08 22.64 11.03
C GLY A 90 2.46 23.16 12.43
N PRO A 91 2.48 22.30 13.47
CA PRO A 91 2.83 22.69 14.84
C PRO A 91 4.24 23.29 15.00
N SER A 92 5.11 23.11 14.00
CA SER A 92 6.52 23.52 13.99
C SER A 92 6.83 24.74 13.11
N ASN A 93 5.82 25.48 12.63
CA ASN A 93 5.96 26.54 11.61
C ASN A 93 6.55 26.05 10.26
N GLN A 94 6.57 24.74 10.01
CA GLN A 94 6.85 24.18 8.68
C GLN A 94 5.54 23.73 8.05
N SER A 95 5.28 24.20 6.83
CA SER A 95 4.17 23.71 6.02
C SER A 95 4.46 22.24 5.67
N PRO A 96 3.51 21.31 5.85
CA PRO A 96 3.71 19.93 5.40
C PRO A 96 3.89 19.93 3.88
N THR A 97 4.77 19.07 3.40
CA THR A 97 4.97 18.87 1.97
C THR A 97 4.00 17.82 1.43
N ARG A 98 3.83 17.76 0.11
CA ARG A 98 3.13 16.64 -0.55
C ARG A 98 3.72 15.28 -0.16
N TRP A 99 5.02 15.21 0.08
CA TRP A 99 5.68 14.02 0.59
C TRP A 99 5.21 13.62 1.99
N ASP A 100 4.96 14.59 2.87
CA ASP A 100 4.42 14.33 4.20
C ASP A 100 2.99 13.80 4.15
N GLU A 101 2.16 14.38 3.29
CA GLU A 101 0.80 13.88 3.02
C GLU A 101 0.82 12.46 2.43
N LEU A 102 1.72 12.19 1.49
CA LEU A 102 1.89 10.84 0.92
C LEU A 102 2.30 9.84 2.00
N LYS A 103 3.31 10.15 2.82
CA LYS A 103 3.74 9.26 3.92
C LYS A 103 2.59 8.97 4.88
N GLN A 104 1.82 9.99 5.27
CA GLN A 104 0.68 9.82 6.16
C GLN A 104 -0.36 8.89 5.51
N THR A 105 -0.73 9.17 4.26
CA THR A 105 -1.72 8.37 3.51
C THR A 105 -1.26 6.91 3.37
N VAL A 106 -0.04 6.69 2.89
CA VAL A 106 0.53 5.36 2.68
C VAL A 106 0.62 4.61 4.00
N SER A 107 1.03 5.25 5.10
CA SER A 107 1.07 4.61 6.42
C SER A 107 -0.29 4.06 6.84
N ILE A 108 -1.37 4.81 6.61
CA ILE A 108 -2.73 4.38 6.94
C ILE A 108 -3.13 3.18 6.06
N VAL A 109 -2.85 3.23 4.77
CA VAL A 109 -3.27 2.18 3.84
C VAL A 109 -2.42 0.91 3.98
N VAL A 110 -1.13 1.03 4.31
CA VAL A 110 -0.24 -0.10 4.65
C VAL A 110 -0.73 -0.81 5.92
N ASP A 111 -1.11 -0.06 6.95
CA ASP A 111 -1.71 -0.62 8.18
C ASP A 111 -2.96 -1.46 7.87
N LEU A 112 -3.78 -1.04 6.91
CA LEU A 112 -4.93 -1.82 6.45
C LEU A 112 -4.49 -3.03 5.61
N ALA A 113 -3.67 -2.80 4.59
CA ALA A 113 -3.29 -3.79 3.60
C ALA A 113 -2.51 -4.97 4.21
N SER A 114 -1.65 -4.72 5.20
CA SER A 114 -0.96 -5.77 5.97
C SER A 114 -1.89 -6.69 6.76
N THR A 115 -3.17 -6.32 6.96
CA THR A 115 -4.20 -7.20 7.54
C THR A 115 -4.92 -8.07 6.50
N LEU A 116 -4.68 -7.80 5.22
CA LEU A 116 -5.34 -8.39 4.05
C LEU A 116 -4.35 -9.23 3.21
N ASP A 117 -3.06 -8.96 3.33
CA ASP A 117 -1.98 -9.69 2.68
C ASP A 117 -1.13 -10.45 3.73
N PRO A 118 -1.06 -11.80 3.70
CA PRO A 118 -0.45 -12.59 4.78
C PRO A 118 1.07 -12.47 4.90
N ASP A 119 1.77 -12.04 3.85
CA ASP A 119 3.21 -11.82 3.84
C ASP A 119 3.62 -10.33 3.88
N GLY A 120 2.66 -9.43 4.12
CA GLY A 120 2.90 -7.98 4.20
C GLY A 120 2.68 -7.31 2.85
N VAL A 121 3.17 -6.08 2.69
CA VAL A 121 3.00 -5.33 1.43
C VAL A 121 4.31 -4.84 0.86
N ASP A 122 4.34 -4.68 -0.45
CA ASP A 122 5.50 -4.19 -1.16
C ASP A 122 5.31 -2.72 -1.57
N VAL A 123 6.32 -1.89 -1.36
CA VAL A 123 6.29 -0.44 -1.59
C VAL A 123 7.39 -0.05 -2.57
N TYR A 124 7.00 0.31 -3.79
CA TYR A 124 7.86 0.87 -4.81
C TYR A 124 7.89 2.38 -4.74
N PHE A 125 9.01 2.94 -5.13
CA PHE A 125 9.17 4.36 -5.39
C PHE A 125 9.59 4.56 -6.84
N LEU A 126 9.25 5.71 -7.42
CA LEU A 126 9.61 5.99 -8.81
C LEU A 126 11.11 6.24 -9.02
N ASN A 127 11.80 6.79 -8.02
CA ASN A 127 13.18 7.27 -8.13
C ASN A 127 14.16 6.63 -7.11
N ARG A 128 13.75 5.56 -6.41
CA ARG A 128 14.62 4.80 -5.48
C ARG A 128 14.21 3.33 -5.39
N GLU A 129 15.04 2.55 -4.71
CA GLU A 129 14.80 1.12 -4.49
C GLU A 129 13.51 0.84 -3.70
N PRO A 130 12.78 -0.23 -4.06
CA PRO A 130 11.58 -0.66 -3.35
C PRO A 130 11.87 -1.25 -1.97
N MET A 131 10.86 -1.20 -1.11
CA MET A 131 10.80 -1.90 0.18
C MET A 131 9.83 -3.07 0.06
N TYR A 132 10.17 -4.21 0.64
CA TYR A 132 9.38 -5.44 0.52
C TYR A 132 8.92 -5.95 1.88
N ASN A 133 7.71 -6.53 1.94
CA ASN A 133 7.11 -7.16 3.12
C ASN A 133 7.06 -6.24 4.36
N VAL A 134 6.60 -5.01 4.16
CA VAL A 134 6.44 -4.00 5.23
C VAL A 134 5.15 -4.23 6.00
#